data_AF-A0AAN5I593-F1
#
_entry.id   AF-A0AAN5I593-F1
#
_cell.length_a   1.000
_cell.length_b   1.000
_cell.length_c   1.000
_cell.angle_alpha   90.00
_cell.angle_beta   90.00
_cell.angle_gamma   90.00
#
_symmetry.space_group_name_H-M   'P 1'
#
loop_
_entity.id
_entity.type
_entity.pdbx_description
1 polymer ?
#
loop_
_entity_poly.entity_id
_entity_poly.type
_entity_poly.pdbx_seq_one_letter_code
_entity_poly.pdbx_strand_id
1 'polypeptide(L)'
;FGRYHGTGLKRRMMQFAMKRFIKKAGHARSQAQGMGRHSTAELRKMGVEALESISIFLGDKPYFGGDRPTTLDATMFGHLAGTLVVPSSDGFFMKLVKETYPNLGQFIERIKEKYWPDWEETCNTMNMNTHHKKE
;
A
#
# COMPACT_ATOMS: atom_id res chain seq x y z
N PHE A 1 6.42 -9.65 9.79
CA PHE A 1 7.88 -9.81 10.01
C PHE A 1 8.26 -10.20 11.46
N GLY A 2 7.43 -10.96 12.20
CA GLY A 2 7.45 -10.90 13.67
C GLY A 2 7.80 -12.14 14.48
N ARG A 3 8.02 -13.33 13.89
CA ARG A 3 8.14 -14.58 14.70
C ARG A 3 9.53 -15.23 14.76
N TYR A 4 10.51 -14.74 14.00
CA TYR A 4 11.83 -15.41 13.85
C TYR A 4 13.04 -14.71 14.53
N HIS A 5 12.82 -13.71 15.39
CA HIS A 5 13.91 -12.82 15.84
C HIS A 5 14.18 -12.87 17.35
N GLY A 6 14.36 -14.06 17.94
CA GLY A 6 14.83 -14.24 19.33
C GLY A 6 14.08 -13.43 20.40
N THR A 7 14.64 -13.39 21.63
CA THR A 7 14.06 -12.64 22.76
C THR A 7 15.08 -11.64 23.33
N GLY A 8 14.59 -10.62 24.05
CA GLY A 8 15.44 -9.67 24.80
C GLY A 8 16.33 -8.75 23.95
N LEU A 9 17.57 -8.55 24.40
CA LEU A 9 18.53 -7.61 23.81
C LEU A 9 18.91 -7.98 22.36
N LYS A 10 19.03 -9.27 22.05
CA LYS A 10 19.33 -9.76 20.68
C LYS A 10 18.26 -9.31 19.69
N ARG A 11 16.98 -9.40 20.08
CA ARG A 11 15.85 -8.89 19.27
C ARG A 11 15.98 -7.39 19.02
N ARG A 12 16.29 -6.59 20.05
CA ARG A 12 16.46 -5.14 19.92
C ARG A 12 17.61 -4.78 18.97
N MET A 13 18.78 -5.42 19.14
CA MET A 13 19.93 -5.19 18.27
C MET A 13 19.64 -5.59 16.81
N MET A 14 18.99 -6.73 16.60
CA MET A 14 18.62 -7.20 15.27
C MET A 14 17.58 -6.30 14.61
N GLN A 15 16.56 -5.84 15.35
CA GLN A 15 15.60 -4.85 14.86
C GLN A 15 16.30 -3.54 14.45
N PHE A 16 17.25 -3.07 15.25
CA PHE A 16 18.01 -1.86 14.93
C PHE A 16 18.84 -2.03 13.64
N ALA A 17 19.60 -3.13 13.54
CA ALA A 17 20.39 -3.45 12.36
C ALA A 17 19.50 -3.59 11.10
N MET A 18 18.39 -4.31 11.21
CA MET A 18 17.42 -4.51 10.12
C MET A 18 16.81 -3.18 9.66
N LYS A 19 16.38 -2.31 10.59
CA LYS A 19 15.86 -0.98 10.23
C LYS A 19 16.87 -0.15 9.44
N ARG A 20 18.16 -0.16 9.84
CA ARG A 20 19.22 0.54 9.10
C ARG A 20 19.47 -0.07 7.73
N PHE A 21 19.47 -1.40 7.64
CA PHE A 21 19.65 -2.11 6.37
C PHE A 21 18.50 -1.80 5.39
N ILE A 22 17.24 -1.90 5.82
CA ILE A 22 16.07 -1.59 4.99
C ILE A 22 16.13 -0.13 4.51
N LYS A 23 16.46 0.82 5.40
CA LYS A 23 16.59 2.23 5.02
C LYS A 23 17.70 2.44 3.99
N LYS A 24 18.89 1.85 4.19
CA LYS A 24 20.02 1.98 3.27
C LYS A 24 19.72 1.33 1.92
N ALA A 25 19.15 0.13 1.92
CA ALA A 25 18.77 -0.60 0.72
C ALA A 25 17.68 0.13 -0.07
N GLY A 26 16.65 0.65 0.61
CA GLY A 26 15.59 1.44 0.00
C GLY A 26 16.12 2.71 -0.67
N HIS A 27 16.99 3.45 0.02
CA HIS A 27 17.63 4.63 -0.54
C HIS A 27 18.53 4.30 -1.74
N ALA A 28 19.35 3.25 -1.65
CA ALA A 28 20.20 2.83 -2.77
C ALA A 28 19.39 2.42 -4.00
N ARG A 29 18.28 1.68 -3.81
CA ARG A 29 17.38 1.29 -4.89
C ARG A 29 16.68 2.49 -5.51
N SER A 30 16.18 3.43 -4.70
CA SER A 30 15.53 4.63 -5.23
C SER A 30 16.51 5.48 -6.05
N GLN A 31 17.77 5.62 -5.61
CA GLN A 31 18.80 6.30 -6.39
C GLN A 31 19.14 5.56 -7.69
N ALA A 32 19.30 4.24 -7.66
CA ALA A 32 19.63 3.43 -8.83
C ALA A 32 18.54 3.51 -9.92
N GLN A 33 17.27 3.45 -9.52
CA GLN A 33 16.11 3.55 -10.41
C GLN A 33 15.76 5.01 -10.80
N GLY A 34 16.49 6.00 -10.28
CA GLY A 34 16.26 7.43 -10.58
C GLY A 34 15.20 8.11 -9.72
N MET A 35 14.28 7.38 -9.09
CA MET A 35 13.25 7.94 -8.20
C MET A 35 13.82 8.81 -7.06
N GLY A 36 15.00 8.46 -6.56
CA GLY A 36 15.68 9.21 -5.49
C GLY A 36 16.34 10.53 -5.96
N ARG A 37 16.35 10.82 -7.27
CA ARG A 37 16.93 12.03 -7.85
C ARG A 37 15.93 13.18 -7.97
N HIS A 38 14.64 12.90 -7.81
CA HIS A 38 13.58 13.88 -7.88
C HIS A 38 13.38 14.61 -6.55
N SER A 39 13.00 15.89 -6.63
CA SER A 39 12.54 16.67 -5.51
C SER A 39 11.21 16.15 -4.94
N THR A 40 10.88 16.54 -3.71
CA THR A 40 9.60 16.18 -3.09
C THR A 40 8.39 16.73 -3.87
N ALA A 41 8.53 17.90 -4.50
CA ALA A 41 7.50 18.50 -5.34
C ALA A 41 7.26 17.70 -6.62
N GLU A 42 8.32 17.27 -7.30
CA GLU A 42 8.23 16.43 -8.49
C GLU A 42 7.64 15.05 -8.15
N LEU A 43 8.06 14.44 -7.05
CA LEU A 43 7.50 13.18 -6.57
C LEU A 43 6.00 13.28 -6.28
N ARG A 44 5.57 14.40 -5.68
CA ARG A 44 4.14 14.66 -5.47
C ARG A 44 3.39 14.78 -6.78
N LYS A 45 3.90 15.56 -7.73
CA LYS A 45 3.30 15.74 -9.06
C LYS A 45 3.15 14.39 -9.78
N MET A 46 4.22 13.58 -9.85
CA MET A 46 4.17 12.25 -10.45
C MET A 46 3.14 11.33 -9.76
N GLY A 47 3.03 11.40 -8.44
CA GLY A 47 2.02 10.63 -7.70
C GLY A 47 0.58 11.06 -8.02
N VAL A 48 0.33 12.36 -8.19
CA VAL A 48 -0.98 12.89 -8.62
C VAL A 48 -1.32 12.40 -10.02
N GLU A 49 -0.40 12.55 -10.98
CA GLU A 49 -0.57 12.11 -12.36
C GLU A 49 -0.80 10.59 -12.46
N ALA A 50 -0.11 9.80 -11.62
CA ALA A 50 -0.31 8.37 -11.53
C ALA A 50 -1.71 8.03 -11.00
N LEU A 51 -2.17 8.66 -9.93
CA LEU A 51 -3.51 8.43 -9.37
C LEU A 51 -4.62 8.84 -10.36
N GLU A 52 -4.44 9.97 -11.05
CA GLU A 52 -5.35 10.40 -12.11
C GLU A 52 -5.43 9.37 -13.23
N SER A 53 -4.29 8.90 -13.73
CA SER A 53 -4.23 7.87 -14.78
C SER A 53 -4.89 6.56 -14.35
N ILE A 54 -4.66 6.14 -13.10
CA ILE A 54 -5.27 4.94 -12.51
C ILE A 54 -6.78 5.12 -12.39
N SER A 55 -7.24 6.29 -11.96
CA SER A 55 -8.67 6.63 -11.88
C SER A 55 -9.34 6.59 -13.25
N ILE A 56 -8.73 7.21 -14.26
CA ILE A 56 -9.21 7.18 -15.65
C ILE A 56 -9.26 5.73 -16.17
N PHE A 57 -8.22 4.94 -15.89
CA PHE A 57 -8.14 3.56 -16.35
C PHE A 57 -9.18 2.64 -15.69
N LEU A 58 -9.51 2.88 -14.41
CA LEU A 58 -10.63 2.21 -13.76
C LEU A 58 -11.97 2.66 -14.35
N GLY A 59 -12.14 3.97 -14.54
CA GLY A 59 -13.38 4.58 -15.01
C GLY A 59 -14.57 4.16 -14.14
N ASP A 60 -15.64 3.73 -14.79
CA ASP A 60 -16.87 3.25 -14.14
C ASP A 60 -16.89 1.73 -13.91
N LYS A 61 -15.79 1.03 -14.23
CA LYS A 61 -15.73 -0.43 -14.07
C LYS A 61 -15.65 -0.80 -12.58
N PRO A 62 -16.28 -1.90 -12.16
CA PRO A 62 -16.14 -2.38 -10.79
C PRO A 62 -14.73 -2.91 -10.50
N TYR A 63 -14.00 -3.36 -11.53
CA TYR A 63 -12.62 -3.83 -11.44
C TYR A 63 -11.83 -3.35 -12.66
N PHE A 64 -10.50 -3.27 -12.55
CA PHE A 64 -9.62 -3.04 -13.70
C PHE A 64 -9.80 -4.11 -14.77
N GLY A 65 -10.10 -5.35 -14.36
CA GLY A 65 -10.48 -6.47 -15.24
C GLY A 65 -11.89 -6.42 -15.83
N GLY A 66 -12.67 -5.35 -15.60
CA GLY A 66 -14.08 -5.27 -16.01
C GLY A 66 -15.00 -5.78 -14.92
N ASP A 67 -15.81 -6.80 -15.21
CA ASP A 67 -16.86 -7.29 -14.30
C ASP A 67 -16.35 -8.21 -13.18
N ARG A 68 -15.18 -8.84 -13.39
CA ARG A 68 -14.57 -9.78 -12.44
C ARG A 68 -13.16 -9.32 -12.06
N PRO A 69 -12.77 -9.50 -10.79
CA PRO A 69 -11.42 -9.15 -10.36
C PRO A 69 -10.39 -10.11 -10.99
N THR A 70 -9.25 -9.55 -11.33
CA THR A 70 -8.10 -10.24 -11.93
C THR A 70 -6.86 -10.07 -11.05
N THR A 71 -5.74 -10.68 -11.44
CA THR A 71 -4.44 -10.48 -10.78
C THR A 71 -3.98 -9.02 -10.82
N LEU A 72 -4.42 -8.26 -11.82
CA LEU A 72 -4.20 -6.82 -11.89
C LEU A 72 -4.89 -6.12 -10.72
N ASP A 73 -6.15 -6.45 -10.43
CA ASP A 73 -6.90 -5.87 -9.31
C ASP A 73 -6.24 -6.15 -7.96
N ALA A 74 -5.74 -7.37 -7.75
CA ALA A 74 -5.00 -7.71 -6.54
C ALA A 74 -3.72 -6.85 -6.39
N THR A 75 -3.01 -6.63 -7.49
CA THR A 75 -1.80 -5.78 -7.51
C THR A 75 -2.15 -4.32 -7.25
N MET A 76 -3.20 -3.80 -7.91
CA MET A 76 -3.64 -2.42 -7.76
C MET A 76 -4.16 -2.14 -6.36
N PHE A 77 -4.93 -3.08 -5.78
CA PHE A 77 -5.37 -3.01 -4.39
C PHE A 77 -4.19 -2.89 -3.42
N GLY A 78 -3.15 -3.73 -3.57
CA GLY A 78 -1.98 -3.68 -2.71
C GLY A 78 -1.27 -2.32 -2.71
N HIS A 79 -1.16 -1.68 -3.87
CA HIS A 79 -0.58 -0.34 -3.99
C HIS A 79 -1.50 0.75 -3.42
N LEU A 80 -2.77 0.75 -3.80
CA LEU A 80 -3.73 1.78 -3.41
C LEU A 80 -4.09 1.72 -1.92
N ALA A 81 -4.31 0.53 -1.37
CA ALA A 81 -4.57 0.36 0.06
C ALA A 81 -3.35 0.76 0.89
N GLY A 82 -2.14 0.46 0.41
CA GLY A 82 -0.90 0.93 1.02
C GLY A 82 -0.85 2.46 1.12
N THR A 83 -1.24 3.18 0.07
CA THR A 83 -1.31 4.65 0.08
C THR A 83 -2.31 5.20 1.10
N LEU A 84 -3.40 4.47 1.41
CA LEU A 84 -4.39 4.89 2.39
C LEU A 84 -4.00 4.58 3.84
N VAL A 85 -3.40 3.42 4.08
CA VAL A 85 -3.15 2.91 5.44
C VAL A 85 -1.79 3.32 5.97
N VAL A 86 -0.77 3.45 5.11
CA VAL A 86 0.58 3.78 5.56
C VAL A 86 0.60 5.25 6.00
N PRO A 87 0.92 5.54 7.28
CA PRO A 87 0.97 6.90 7.77
C PRO A 87 2.01 7.71 7.00
N SER A 88 1.58 8.76 6.33
CA SER A 88 2.45 9.79 5.77
C SER A 88 2.42 11.02 6.67
N SER A 89 3.49 11.82 6.64
CA SER A 89 3.64 12.99 7.53
C SER A 89 2.54 14.04 7.38
N ASP A 90 1.91 14.12 6.22
CA ASP A 90 0.88 15.11 5.88
C ASP A 90 -0.46 14.50 5.41
N GLY A 91 -0.52 13.18 5.21
CA GLY A 91 -1.72 12.50 4.71
C GLY A 91 -2.12 12.88 3.29
N PHE A 92 -1.24 13.52 2.50
CA PHE A 92 -1.60 14.17 1.23
C PHE A 92 -2.32 13.22 0.26
N PHE A 93 -1.70 12.09 -0.06
CA PHE A 93 -2.26 11.14 -1.03
C PHE A 93 -3.51 10.42 -0.51
N MET A 94 -3.60 10.19 0.81
CA MET A 94 -4.81 9.61 1.41
C MET A 94 -6.01 10.54 1.20
N LYS A 95 -5.84 11.84 1.47
CA LYS A 95 -6.88 12.85 1.23
C LYS A 95 -7.24 12.93 -0.25
N LEU A 96 -6.24 12.98 -1.12
CA LEU A 96 -6.44 13.05 -2.57
C LEU A 96 -7.26 11.88 -3.10
N VAL A 97 -6.96 10.65 -2.70
CA VAL A 97 -7.75 9.47 -3.10
C VAL A 97 -9.19 9.55 -2.58
N LYS A 98 -9.39 9.98 -1.33
CA LYS A 98 -10.72 10.05 -0.72
C LYS A 98 -11.60 11.18 -1.29
N GLU A 99 -11.00 12.33 -1.57
CA GLU A 99 -11.72 13.56 -1.93
C GLU A 99 -11.81 13.77 -3.45
N THR A 100 -10.79 13.39 -4.21
CA THR A 100 -10.69 13.68 -5.64
C THR A 100 -10.96 12.46 -6.52
N TYR A 101 -10.64 11.25 -6.05
CA TYR A 101 -10.78 10.01 -6.85
C TYR A 101 -11.70 8.98 -6.17
N PRO A 102 -13.01 9.29 -5.99
CA PRO A 102 -13.93 8.45 -5.23
C PRO A 102 -14.11 7.05 -5.83
N ASN A 103 -13.95 6.87 -7.14
CA ASN A 103 -13.96 5.57 -7.80
C ASN A 103 -12.84 4.64 -7.30
N LEU A 104 -11.64 5.18 -7.03
CA LEU A 104 -10.55 4.43 -6.43
C LEU A 104 -10.86 4.05 -4.99
N GLY A 105 -11.45 4.97 -4.22
CA GLY A 105 -11.93 4.67 -2.86
C GLY A 105 -12.95 3.52 -2.85
N GLN A 106 -13.94 3.58 -3.75
CA GLN A 106 -14.96 2.53 -3.90
C GLN A 106 -14.36 1.19 -4.33
N PHE A 107 -13.37 1.19 -5.23
CA PHE A 107 -12.63 -0.01 -5.62
C PHE A 107 -11.94 -0.68 -4.43
N ILE A 108 -11.28 0.12 -3.59
CA ILE A 108 -10.58 -0.38 -2.39
C ILE A 108 -11.58 -0.99 -1.42
N GLU A 109 -12.67 -0.28 -1.10
CA GLU A 109 -13.69 -0.81 -0.18
C GLU A 109 -14.33 -2.10 -0.72
N ARG A 110 -14.64 -2.16 -2.03
CA ARG A 110 -15.20 -3.38 -2.66
C ARG A 110 -14.31 -4.61 -2.47
N ILE A 111 -12.99 -4.47 -2.68
CA ILE A 111 -12.04 -5.58 -2.49
C ILE A 111 -11.87 -5.92 -1.02
N LYS A 112 -11.80 -4.91 -0.16
CA LYS A 112 -11.68 -5.08 1.30
C LYS A 112 -12.89 -5.83 1.86
N GLU A 113 -14.10 -5.41 1.55
CA GLU A 113 -15.34 -6.07 2.00
C GLU A 113 -15.43 -7.51 1.51
N LYS A 114 -15.02 -7.78 0.26
CA LYS A 114 -15.12 -9.12 -0.32
C LYS A 114 -14.08 -10.11 0.21
N TYR A 115 -12.83 -9.68 0.39
CA TYR A 115 -11.72 -10.60 0.65
C TYR A 115 -11.06 -10.45 2.04
N TRP A 116 -11.32 -9.36 2.75
CA TRP A 116 -10.69 -9.02 4.03
C TRP A 116 -11.72 -8.71 5.13
N PRO A 117 -12.52 -9.70 5.56
CA PRO A 117 -13.51 -9.51 6.62
C PRO A 117 -12.89 -9.13 7.98
N ASP A 118 -11.61 -9.44 8.17
CA ASP A 118 -10.77 -9.19 9.34
C ASP A 118 -9.78 -8.03 9.13
N TRP A 119 -10.07 -7.11 8.20
CA TRP A 119 -9.17 -6.02 7.81
C TRP A 119 -8.62 -5.22 9.01
N GLU A 120 -9.51 -4.76 9.89
CA GLU A 120 -9.13 -3.94 11.05
C GLU A 120 -8.26 -4.73 12.04
N GLU A 121 -8.61 -5.99 12.30
CA GLU A 121 -7.80 -6.85 13.16
C GLU A 121 -6.41 -7.08 12.57
N THR A 122 -6.33 -7.34 11.26
CA THR A 122 -5.08 -7.56 10.53
C THR A 122 -4.19 -6.32 10.55
N CYS A 123 -4.76 -5.14 10.30
CA CYS A 123 -4.02 -3.87 10.31
C CYS A 123 -3.48 -3.52 11.71
N ASN A 124 -4.27 -3.77 12.76
CA ASN A 124 -3.89 -3.45 14.14
C ASN A 124 -2.89 -4.45 14.74
N THR A 125 -3.09 -5.75 14.50
CA THR A 125 -2.27 -6.80 15.11
C THR A 125 -1.07 -7.21 14.25
N MET A 126 -1.07 -6.84 12.96
CA MET A 126 -0.17 -7.39 11.93
C MET A 126 -0.16 -8.93 11.90
N ASN A 127 -1.26 -9.56 12.30
CA ASN A 127 -1.46 -10.99 12.22
C ASN A 127 -2.07 -11.34 10.87
N MET A 128 -1.32 -12.06 10.03
CA MET A 128 -1.76 -12.46 8.68
C MET A 128 -2.47 -13.83 8.66
N ASN A 129 -2.96 -14.30 9.82
CA ASN A 129 -3.73 -15.55 9.91
C ASN A 129 -5.19 -15.29 9.46
N THR A 130 -5.36 -14.89 8.21
CA THR A 130 -6.67 -14.57 7.65
C THR A 130 -7.46 -15.86 7.43
N HIS A 131 -8.52 -16.05 8.21
CA HIS A 131 -9.46 -17.16 8.05
C HIS A 131 -10.45 -16.81 6.93
N HIS A 132 -10.04 -17.00 5.67
CA HIS A 132 -10.97 -16.84 4.55
C HIS A 132 -12.14 -17.83 4.70
N LYS A 133 -13.38 -17.35 4.59
CA LYS A 133 -14.54 -18.23 4.45
C LYS A 133 -14.35 -19.01 3.15
N LYS A 134 -14.31 -20.34 3.22
CA LYS A 134 -14.38 -21.18 2.02
C LYS A 134 -15.77 -20.97 1.42
N GLU A 135 -15.82 -20.46 0.19
CA GLU A 135 -17.02 -20.48 -0.65
C GLU A 135 -17.34 -21.92 -1.09
#